data_AF-A0A976LNK9-F1
#
_entry.id   AF-A0A976LNK9-F1
#
_cell.length_a   1.000
_cell.length_b   1.000
_cell.length_c   1.000
_cell.angle_alpha   90.00
_cell.angle_beta   90.00
_cell.angle_gamma   90.00
#
_symmetry.space_group_name_H-M   'P 1'
#
loop_
_entity.id
_entity.type
_entity.pdbx_description
1 polymer ?
#
loop_
_entity_poly.entity_id
_entity_poly.type
_entity_poly.pdbx_seq_one_letter_code
_entity_poly.pdbx_strand_id
1 'polypeptide(L)'
;MKCVMNKLIKSSNIYLFTFVFAFILSKSFVVFANDEPSPDIPEGIVKISKINPDRNVGYLMGDILNRTITLDVKKPYKLIETSLPIVGYEHRYQGQVSGIELCKISHTKRENDDKTSYVIHLSYQIFTTAPVVKPAILPAEVIKFQGPASAEAKDGLVQYKIPEFYFRISPMAVFGAVKIEDDMSPLR
;
A
#
# COMPACT_ATOMS: atom_id res chain seq x y z
N MET A 1 41.23 40.20 -59.76
CA MET A 1 41.26 38.83 -59.17
C MET A 1 40.26 38.76 -58.05
N LYS A 2 39.30 37.85 -58.15
CA LYS A 2 38.24 37.58 -57.16
C LYS A 2 38.86 37.05 -55.87
N CYS A 3 38.65 37.67 -54.72
CA CYS A 3 38.56 36.95 -53.44
C CYS A 3 38.17 37.90 -52.28
N VAL A 4 37.44 37.36 -51.30
CA VAL A 4 37.24 37.90 -49.95
C VAL A 4 36.24 39.07 -49.80
N MET A 5 34.95 38.83 -50.03
CA MET A 5 33.93 39.58 -49.27
C MET A 5 32.56 38.88 -49.27
N ASN A 6 32.47 37.64 -48.77
CA ASN A 6 31.16 37.00 -48.61
C ASN A 6 31.13 35.89 -47.54
N LYS A 7 31.77 36.11 -46.39
CA LYS A 7 31.79 35.11 -45.29
C LYS A 7 31.37 35.61 -43.91
N LEU A 8 31.09 36.90 -43.73
CA LEU A 8 30.85 37.49 -42.41
C LEU A 8 29.38 37.64 -42.00
N ILE A 9 28.42 37.54 -42.92
CA ILE A 9 26.99 37.70 -42.60
C ILE A 9 26.33 36.36 -42.20
N LYS A 10 26.98 35.22 -42.45
CA LYS A 10 26.38 33.89 -42.23
C LYS A 10 26.59 33.31 -40.81
N SER A 11 27.50 33.85 -39.99
CA SER A 11 27.78 33.29 -38.65
C SER A 11 26.89 33.85 -37.54
N SER A 12 26.35 35.07 -37.69
CA SER A 12 25.52 35.71 -36.64
C SER A 12 24.20 34.96 -36.37
N ASN A 13 23.54 34.46 -37.42
CA ASN A 13 22.32 33.66 -37.29
C ASN A 13 22.54 32.26 -36.70
N ILE A 14 23.76 31.72 -36.77
CA ILE A 14 24.07 30.39 -36.21
C ILE A 14 24.13 30.46 -34.70
N TYR A 15 24.75 31.52 -34.13
CA TYR A 15 24.81 31.73 -32.68
C TYR A 15 23.45 32.06 -32.07
N LEU A 16 22.59 32.79 -32.78
CA LEU A 16 21.22 33.07 -32.33
C LEU A 16 20.39 31.77 -32.28
N PHE A 17 20.52 30.90 -33.28
CA PHE A 17 19.84 29.59 -33.29
C PHE A 17 20.38 28.64 -32.22
N THR A 18 21.68 28.66 -31.93
CA THR A 18 22.25 27.83 -30.85
C THR A 18 21.82 28.31 -29.47
N PHE A 19 21.63 29.62 -29.26
CA PHE A 19 21.12 30.14 -27.99
C PHE A 19 19.65 29.77 -27.77
N VAL A 20 18.82 29.82 -28.82
CA VAL A 20 17.41 29.39 -28.76
C VAL A 20 17.31 27.88 -28.53
N PHE A 21 18.14 27.06 -29.18
CA PHE A 21 18.17 25.62 -28.98
C PHE A 21 18.65 25.21 -27.57
N ALA A 22 19.63 25.92 -27.01
CA ALA A 22 20.09 25.71 -25.64
C ALA A 22 19.03 26.09 -24.58
N PHE A 23 18.20 27.11 -24.86
CA PHE A 23 17.10 27.47 -23.97
C PHE A 23 15.99 26.41 -23.95
N ILE A 24 15.73 25.75 -25.09
CA ILE A 24 14.73 24.68 -25.21
C ILE A 24 15.18 23.40 -24.49
N LEU A 25 16.48 23.05 -24.50
CA LEU A 25 16.98 21.87 -23.76
C LEU A 25 16.98 22.03 -22.23
N SER A 26 16.93 23.26 -21.71
CA SER A 26 16.94 23.50 -20.25
C SER A 26 15.57 23.28 -19.57
N LYS A 27 14.51 23.03 -20.34
CA LYS A 27 13.13 22.83 -19.86
C LYS A 27 12.70 21.35 -19.91
N SER A 28 13.62 20.41 -19.72
CA SER A 28 13.24 19.02 -19.45
C SER A 28 12.60 18.94 -18.06
N PHE A 29 11.28 19.14 -18.00
CA PHE A 29 10.49 18.82 -16.83
C PHE A 29 10.66 17.32 -16.53
N VAL A 30 11.29 17.01 -15.41
CA VAL A 30 11.27 15.66 -14.85
C VAL A 30 9.87 15.45 -14.31
N VAL A 31 8.98 14.87 -15.12
CA VAL A 31 7.67 14.41 -14.65
C VAL A 31 7.92 13.16 -13.82
N PHE A 32 7.93 13.30 -12.50
CA PHE A 32 7.82 12.17 -11.61
C PHE A 32 6.38 11.65 -11.71
N ALA A 33 6.23 10.44 -12.25
CA ALA A 33 4.93 9.76 -12.38
C ALA A 33 4.40 9.18 -11.05
N ASN A 34 5.14 9.36 -9.94
CA ASN A 34 4.67 9.02 -8.61
C ASN A 34 4.01 10.25 -8.01
N ASP A 35 2.68 10.21 -7.90
CA ASP A 35 1.94 11.14 -7.04
C ASP A 35 2.58 11.11 -5.64
N GLU A 36 2.91 12.29 -5.10
CA GLU A 36 3.37 12.38 -3.72
C GLU A 36 2.31 11.79 -2.78
N PRO A 37 2.73 11.06 -1.72
CA PRO A 37 1.79 10.52 -0.75
C PRO A 37 0.98 11.67 -0.14
N SER A 38 -0.34 11.46 -0.03
CA SER A 38 -1.22 12.46 0.57
C SER A 38 -0.76 12.76 2.00
N PRO A 39 -0.89 14.00 2.49
CA PRO A 39 -0.54 14.34 3.86
C PRO A 39 -1.40 13.54 4.85
N ASP A 40 -0.87 13.32 6.06
CA ASP A 40 -1.59 12.58 7.09
C ASP A 40 -2.79 13.40 7.61
N ILE A 41 -3.88 12.72 7.93
CA ILE A 41 -5.07 13.36 8.50
C ILE A 41 -4.73 13.98 9.87
N PRO A 42 -5.26 15.19 10.20
CA PRO A 42 -4.95 15.83 11.47
C PRO A 42 -5.30 14.96 12.69
N GLU A 43 -4.48 15.08 13.74
CA GLU A 43 -4.65 14.31 14.97
C GLU A 43 -6.02 14.58 15.61
N GLY A 44 -6.62 13.53 16.21
CA GLY A 44 -7.91 13.65 16.90
C GLY A 44 -9.14 13.77 16.01
N ILE A 45 -8.99 13.73 14.68
CA ILE A 45 -10.10 13.64 13.72
C ILE A 45 -10.64 12.22 13.61
N VAL A 46 -9.74 11.23 13.60
CA VAL A 46 -10.08 9.81 13.50
C VAL A 46 -9.86 9.13 14.85
N LYS A 47 -10.90 8.49 15.38
CA LYS A 47 -10.80 7.56 16.51
C LYS A 47 -10.97 6.14 16.00
N ILE A 48 -9.96 5.31 16.21
CA ILE A 48 -9.94 3.91 15.78
C ILE A 48 -10.25 2.96 16.93
N SER A 49 -11.05 1.94 16.65
CA SER A 49 -11.17 0.70 17.43
C SER A 49 -10.90 -0.48 16.51
N LYS A 50 -10.25 -1.52 17.02
CA LYS A 50 -9.89 -2.70 16.25
C LYS A 50 -10.14 -3.97 17.04
N ILE A 51 -10.69 -4.97 16.37
CA ILE A 51 -10.82 -6.33 16.86
C ILE A 51 -9.98 -7.19 15.92
N ASN A 52 -8.87 -7.70 16.45
CA ASN A 52 -7.96 -8.60 15.75
C ASN A 52 -8.37 -10.05 16.01
N PRO A 53 -7.81 -11.01 15.25
CA PRO A 53 -7.96 -12.43 15.56
C PRO A 53 -7.58 -12.77 17.02
N ASP A 54 -8.31 -13.70 17.64
CA ASP A 54 -8.21 -14.01 19.08
C ASP A 54 -6.82 -14.52 19.50
N ARG A 55 -6.13 -15.21 18.60
CA ARG A 55 -4.78 -15.75 18.82
C ARG A 55 -3.76 -15.05 17.93
N ASN A 56 -2.50 -15.02 18.35
CA ASN A 56 -1.38 -14.48 17.57
C ASN A 56 -0.37 -15.55 17.12
N VAL A 57 -0.64 -16.82 17.43
CA VAL A 57 0.18 -17.99 17.07
C VAL A 57 -0.74 -19.17 16.75
N GLY A 58 -0.20 -20.26 16.22
CA GLY A 58 -0.99 -21.46 15.95
C GLY A 58 -1.74 -21.42 14.61
N TYR A 59 -1.46 -20.44 13.75
CA TYR A 59 -2.09 -20.34 12.43
C TYR A 59 -1.50 -21.36 11.47
N LEU A 60 -2.34 -21.95 10.62
CA LEU A 60 -1.93 -22.91 9.60
C LEU A 60 -2.31 -22.41 8.20
N MET A 61 -1.76 -23.05 7.17
CA MET A 61 -2.22 -22.81 5.79
C MET A 61 -3.69 -23.17 5.68
N GLY A 62 -4.46 -22.29 5.04
CA GLY A 62 -5.91 -22.39 4.90
C GLY A 62 -6.69 -21.64 5.98
N ASP A 63 -6.07 -21.25 7.10
CA ASP A 63 -6.75 -20.47 8.14
C ASP A 63 -7.22 -19.10 7.61
N ILE A 64 -8.37 -18.65 8.12
CA ILE A 64 -8.95 -17.33 7.84
C ILE A 64 -8.83 -16.44 9.08
N LEU A 65 -8.21 -15.28 8.92
CA LEU A 65 -7.99 -14.27 9.95
C LEU A 65 -9.00 -13.15 9.75
N ASN A 66 -9.93 -13.00 10.69
CA ASN A 66 -10.93 -11.94 10.66
C ASN A 66 -10.47 -10.75 11.49
N ARG A 67 -10.58 -9.56 10.90
CA ARG A 67 -10.27 -8.29 11.54
C ARG A 67 -11.41 -7.31 11.32
N THR A 68 -11.87 -6.69 12.40
CA THR A 68 -12.88 -5.62 12.34
C THR A 68 -12.26 -4.31 12.75
N ILE A 69 -12.36 -3.31 11.88
CA ILE A 69 -11.89 -1.94 12.11
C ILE A 69 -13.10 -1.03 12.22
N THR A 70 -13.18 -0.27 13.31
CA THR A 70 -14.19 0.78 13.49
C THR A 70 -13.50 2.13 13.50
N LEU A 71 -13.93 3.03 12.61
CA LEU A 71 -13.41 4.39 12.48
C LEU A 71 -14.52 5.38 12.78
N ASP A 72 -14.36 6.15 13.85
CA ASP A 72 -15.19 7.31 14.15
C ASP A 72 -14.48 8.56 13.61
N VAL A 73 -15.04 9.20 12.59
CA VAL A 73 -14.39 10.28 11.85
C VAL A 73 -15.21 11.56 11.99
N LYS A 74 -14.59 12.64 12.48
CA LYS A 74 -15.26 13.95 12.61
C LYS A 74 -15.53 14.58 11.23
N LYS A 75 -16.70 15.20 11.06
CA LYS A 75 -16.99 15.99 9.86
C LYS A 75 -16.05 17.21 9.78
N PRO A 76 -15.72 17.73 8.58
CA PRO A 76 -16.29 17.36 7.27
C PRO A 76 -15.54 16.22 6.55
N TYR A 77 -14.64 15.49 7.22
CA TYR A 77 -13.88 14.40 6.60
C TYR A 77 -14.77 13.20 6.24
N LYS A 78 -14.60 12.68 5.02
CA LYS A 78 -15.35 11.52 4.50
C LYS A 78 -14.41 10.49 3.91
N LEU A 79 -14.61 9.22 4.25
CA LEU A 79 -13.84 8.11 3.70
C LEU A 79 -14.02 8.03 2.19
N ILE A 80 -12.93 7.87 1.46
CA ILE A 80 -12.95 7.53 0.04
C ILE A 80 -13.03 6.02 -0.04
N GLU A 81 -14.20 5.47 -0.33
CA GLU A 81 -14.46 4.02 -0.31
C GLU A 81 -13.54 3.25 -1.30
N THR A 82 -13.12 3.88 -2.40
CA THR A 82 -12.18 3.30 -3.38
C THR A 82 -10.73 3.20 -2.87
N SER A 83 -10.41 3.83 -1.74
CA SER A 83 -9.11 3.67 -1.08
C SER A 83 -9.04 2.47 -0.14
N LEU A 84 -10.15 1.77 0.06
CA LEU A 84 -10.17 0.56 0.87
C LEU A 84 -9.36 -0.57 0.20
N PRO A 85 -8.78 -1.49 0.99
CA PRO A 85 -8.09 -2.67 0.48
C PRO A 85 -8.96 -3.49 -0.48
N ILE A 86 -8.34 -4.03 -1.52
CA ILE A 86 -9.01 -4.77 -2.60
C ILE A 86 -8.77 -6.27 -2.41
N VAL A 87 -9.81 -7.08 -2.64
CA VAL A 87 -9.70 -8.55 -2.60
C VAL A 87 -8.71 -9.04 -3.66
N GLY A 88 -7.96 -10.09 -3.37
CA GLY A 88 -6.90 -10.58 -4.27
C GLY A 88 -5.56 -9.88 -4.09
N TYR A 89 -5.51 -8.82 -3.27
CA TYR A 89 -4.26 -8.15 -2.99
C TYR A 89 -3.41 -8.97 -2.04
N GLU A 90 -2.27 -9.43 -2.56
CA GLU A 90 -1.25 -10.11 -1.77
C GLU A 90 -0.14 -9.13 -1.41
N HIS A 91 0.14 -9.03 -0.12
CA HIS A 91 1.19 -8.15 0.36
C HIS A 91 2.56 -8.81 0.30
N ARG A 92 3.59 -7.97 0.16
CA ARG A 92 4.98 -8.39 0.31
C ARG A 92 5.51 -8.01 1.67
N TYR A 93 6.19 -8.94 2.31
CA TYR A 93 6.94 -8.71 3.54
C TYR A 93 8.43 -8.84 3.25
N GLN A 94 9.21 -7.78 3.52
CA GLN A 94 10.66 -7.74 3.26
C GLN A 94 11.02 -8.12 1.81
N GLY A 95 10.21 -7.67 0.84
CA GLY A 95 10.40 -7.97 -0.58
C GLY A 95 9.94 -9.36 -1.03
N GLN A 96 9.54 -10.22 -0.10
CA GLN A 96 9.02 -11.57 -0.39
C GLN A 96 7.50 -11.60 -0.36
N VAL A 97 6.93 -12.47 -1.16
CA VAL A 97 5.50 -12.76 -1.19
C VAL A 97 5.06 -13.31 0.17
N SER A 98 4.08 -12.66 0.83
CA SER A 98 3.69 -13.03 2.19
C SER A 98 2.94 -14.36 2.25
N GLY A 99 2.26 -14.75 1.17
CA GLY A 99 1.33 -15.88 1.15
C GLY A 99 0.11 -15.61 2.03
N ILE A 100 -0.28 -14.35 2.16
CA ILE A 100 -1.47 -13.90 2.90
C ILE A 100 -2.22 -12.93 2.01
N GLU A 101 -3.48 -13.26 1.73
CA GLU A 101 -4.31 -12.53 0.80
C GLU A 101 -5.59 -12.05 1.48
N LEU A 102 -6.02 -10.83 1.16
CA LEU A 102 -7.36 -10.38 1.52
C LEU A 102 -8.39 -11.11 0.65
N CYS A 103 -9.15 -12.04 1.22
CA CYS A 103 -10.14 -12.83 0.49
C CYS A 103 -11.56 -12.23 0.55
N LYS A 104 -11.85 -11.41 1.56
CA LYS A 104 -13.16 -10.75 1.70
C LYS A 104 -13.03 -9.41 2.40
N ILE A 105 -13.75 -8.42 1.89
CA ILE A 105 -13.97 -7.12 2.53
C ILE A 105 -15.46 -6.79 2.53
N SER A 106 -15.93 -6.19 3.62
CA SER A 106 -17.25 -5.52 3.65
C SER A 106 -17.15 -4.30 4.55
N HIS A 107 -17.97 -3.30 4.28
CA HIS A 107 -18.00 -2.11 5.13
C HIS A 107 -19.42 -1.58 5.27
N THR A 108 -19.69 -0.94 6.40
CA THR A 108 -20.93 -0.21 6.65
C THR A 108 -20.61 1.18 7.16
N LYS A 109 -21.49 2.15 6.90
CA LYS A 109 -21.37 3.51 7.39
C LYS A 109 -22.61 3.93 8.16
N ARG A 110 -22.41 4.71 9.20
CA ARG A 110 -23.46 5.37 9.97
C ARG A 110 -23.09 6.83 10.14
N GLU A 111 -23.94 7.71 9.64
CA GLU A 111 -23.75 9.16 9.75
C GLU A 111 -24.52 9.68 10.97
N ASN A 112 -23.86 10.49 11.79
CA ASN A 112 -24.45 11.31 12.83
C ASN A 112 -24.18 12.79 12.51
N ASP A 113 -24.65 13.71 13.34
CA ASP A 113 -24.48 15.15 13.10
C ASP A 113 -23.02 15.60 13.07
N ASP A 114 -22.20 15.12 14.03
CA ASP A 114 -20.81 15.59 14.18
C ASP A 114 -19.76 14.64 13.60
N LYS A 115 -20.13 13.37 13.37
CA LYS A 115 -19.21 12.31 12.95
C LYS A 115 -19.85 11.27 12.05
N THR A 116 -19.01 10.59 11.29
CA THR A 116 -19.37 9.39 10.53
C THR A 116 -18.60 8.20 11.09
N SER A 117 -19.32 7.13 11.43
CA SER A 117 -18.76 5.88 11.90
C SER A 117 -18.70 4.86 10.76
N TYR A 118 -17.52 4.32 10.49
CA TYR A 118 -17.30 3.27 9.50
C TYR A 118 -16.94 1.97 10.20
N VAL A 119 -17.59 0.86 9.85
CA VAL A 119 -17.22 -0.48 10.31
C VAL A 119 -16.75 -1.28 9.10
N ILE A 120 -15.49 -1.67 9.09
CA ILE A 120 -14.83 -2.40 8.01
C ILE A 120 -14.47 -3.79 8.52
N HIS A 121 -14.96 -4.82 7.84
CA HIS A 121 -14.61 -6.21 8.10
C HIS A 121 -13.66 -6.70 7.02
N LEU A 122 -12.52 -7.21 7.44
CA LEU A 122 -11.46 -7.74 6.59
C LEU A 122 -11.25 -9.22 6.95
N SER A 123 -11.24 -10.09 5.95
CA SER A 123 -10.89 -11.50 6.12
C SER A 123 -9.68 -11.82 5.25
N TYR A 124 -8.62 -12.31 5.90
CA TYR A 124 -7.38 -12.69 5.24
C TYR A 124 -7.21 -14.20 5.27
N GLN A 125 -6.76 -14.81 4.17
CA GLN A 125 -6.48 -16.25 4.11
C GLN A 125 -4.98 -16.50 3.97
N ILE A 126 -4.50 -17.54 4.67
CA ILE A 126 -3.09 -17.96 4.62
C ILE A 126 -2.90 -19.03 3.54
N PHE A 127 -1.95 -18.80 2.63
CA PHE A 127 -1.52 -19.71 1.58
C PHE A 127 -0.05 -20.14 1.70
N THR A 128 0.66 -19.70 2.75
CA THR A 128 2.06 -20.08 3.00
C THR A 128 2.20 -21.07 4.15
N THR A 129 3.22 -21.92 4.05
CA THR A 129 3.71 -22.79 5.12
C THR A 129 5.20 -22.53 5.36
N ALA A 130 5.72 -23.04 6.47
CA ALA A 130 7.15 -23.04 6.75
C ALA A 130 7.53 -24.29 7.56
N PRO A 131 8.77 -24.78 7.50
CA PRO A 131 9.22 -25.93 8.30
C PRO A 131 9.41 -25.59 9.79
N VAL A 132 9.52 -24.30 10.09
CA VAL A 132 9.59 -23.74 11.45
C VAL A 132 8.57 -22.61 11.56
N VAL A 133 8.31 -22.17 12.79
CA VAL A 133 7.41 -21.04 13.06
C VAL A 133 7.85 -19.81 12.26
N LYS A 134 6.97 -19.31 11.38
CA LYS A 134 7.23 -18.15 10.51
C LYS A 134 6.51 -16.92 11.06
N PRO A 135 7.22 -15.82 11.38
CA PRO A 135 6.61 -14.53 11.66
C PRO A 135 5.83 -14.04 10.44
N ALA A 136 4.64 -13.49 10.68
CA ALA A 136 3.74 -12.99 9.65
C ALA A 136 3.11 -11.67 10.09
N ILE A 137 2.70 -10.88 9.11
CA ILE A 137 2.11 -9.56 9.34
C ILE A 137 0.94 -9.34 8.39
N LEU A 138 -0.16 -8.81 8.93
CA LEU A 138 -1.15 -8.08 8.15
C LEU A 138 -0.69 -6.63 8.12
N PRO A 139 -0.34 -6.07 6.94
CA PRO A 139 0.34 -4.79 6.88
C PRO A 139 -0.54 -3.62 7.28
N ALA A 140 0.09 -2.47 7.47
CA ALA A 140 -0.64 -1.23 7.69
C ALA A 140 -1.35 -0.80 6.42
N GLU A 141 -2.68 -0.74 6.46
CA GLU A 141 -3.50 -0.35 5.31
C GLU A 141 -3.64 1.17 5.27
N VAL A 142 -3.32 1.77 4.13
CA VAL A 142 -3.47 3.21 3.91
C VAL A 142 -4.84 3.47 3.31
N ILE A 143 -5.70 4.17 4.04
CA ILE A 143 -6.99 4.64 3.55
C ILE A 143 -6.97 6.16 3.41
N LYS A 144 -7.80 6.69 2.50
CA LYS A 144 -7.85 8.12 2.19
C LYS A 144 -9.18 8.73 2.61
N PHE A 145 -9.13 9.99 3.01
CA PHE A 145 -10.28 10.80 3.35
C PHE A 145 -10.31 12.06 2.50
N GLN A 146 -11.50 12.46 2.10
CA GLN A 146 -11.77 13.78 1.55
C GLN A 146 -12.19 14.71 2.68
N GLY A 147 -11.40 15.76 2.90
CA GLY A 147 -11.66 16.82 3.86
C GLY A 147 -11.71 18.21 3.22
N PRO A 148 -11.63 19.27 4.03
CA PRO A 148 -11.49 20.63 3.54
C PRO A 148 -10.07 20.86 3.01
N ALA A 149 -9.92 21.77 2.06
CA ALA A 149 -8.61 22.19 1.59
C ALA A 149 -7.80 22.80 2.74
N SER A 150 -6.54 22.40 2.86
CA SER A 150 -5.59 22.93 3.84
C SER A 150 -4.29 23.33 3.15
N ALA A 151 -3.39 23.99 3.88
CA ALA A 151 -2.08 24.38 3.34
C ALA A 151 -1.26 23.17 2.85
N GLU A 152 -1.44 22.02 3.49
CA GLU A 152 -0.75 20.75 3.17
C GLU A 152 -1.53 19.94 2.13
N ALA A 153 -2.86 19.92 2.22
CA ALA A 153 -3.75 19.20 1.30
C ALA A 153 -4.56 20.18 0.45
N LYS A 154 -3.99 20.66 -0.65
CA LYS A 154 -4.69 21.60 -1.56
C LYS A 154 -6.00 21.03 -2.10
N ASP A 155 -6.03 19.73 -2.39
CA ASP A 155 -7.21 19.02 -2.89
C ASP A 155 -8.10 18.46 -1.75
N GLY A 156 -7.74 18.73 -0.49
CA GLY A 156 -8.42 18.21 0.70
C GLY A 156 -8.23 16.70 0.93
N LEU A 157 -7.40 16.03 0.12
CA LEU A 157 -7.06 14.62 0.26
C LEU A 157 -6.04 14.42 1.39
N VAL A 158 -6.41 13.61 2.37
CA VAL A 158 -5.53 13.21 3.47
C VAL A 158 -5.57 11.69 3.64
N GLN A 159 -4.52 11.11 4.21
CA GLN A 159 -4.42 9.67 4.43
C GLN A 159 -4.43 9.30 5.93
N TYR A 160 -4.83 8.07 6.21
CA TYR A 160 -4.77 7.47 7.54
C TYR A 160 -4.27 6.03 7.44
N LYS A 161 -3.38 5.65 8.36
CA LYS A 161 -2.81 4.30 8.40
C LYS A 161 -3.54 3.45 9.44
N ILE A 162 -4.24 2.43 8.99
CA ILE A 162 -4.76 1.38 9.86
C ILE A 162 -3.56 0.58 10.37
N PRO A 163 -3.39 0.38 11.70
CA PRO A 163 -2.22 -0.30 12.23
C PRO A 163 -2.13 -1.76 11.79
N GLU A 164 -0.91 -2.23 11.57
CA GLU A 164 -0.59 -3.63 11.28
C GLU A 164 -1.01 -4.62 12.40
N PHE A 165 -0.99 -5.91 12.07
CA PHE A 165 -1.17 -7.00 13.04
C PHE A 165 -0.12 -8.09 12.83
N TYR A 166 0.64 -8.37 13.89
CA TYR A 166 1.65 -9.41 13.90
C TYR A 166 1.10 -10.72 14.42
N PHE A 167 1.42 -11.80 13.73
CA PHE A 167 1.09 -13.15 14.15
C PHE A 167 2.17 -14.15 13.70
N ARG A 168 1.99 -15.43 14.03
CA ARG A 168 2.92 -16.50 13.64
C ARG A 168 2.18 -17.66 12.99
N ILE A 169 2.73 -18.12 11.87
CA ILE A 169 2.30 -19.30 11.14
C ILE A 169 3.10 -20.49 11.64
N SER A 170 2.39 -21.56 11.96
CA SER A 170 2.92 -22.80 12.50
C SER A 170 3.34 -23.73 11.37
N PRO A 171 4.30 -24.64 11.62
CA PRO A 171 4.70 -25.61 10.63
C PRO A 171 3.60 -26.65 10.37
N MET A 172 3.44 -27.09 9.11
CA MET A 172 2.50 -28.17 8.74
C MET A 172 3.08 -29.57 8.95
N ALA A 173 4.39 -29.71 9.07
CA ALA A 173 5.05 -30.96 9.43
C ALA A 173 6.30 -30.64 10.27
N VAL A 174 6.42 -31.32 11.41
CA VAL A 174 7.57 -31.19 12.31
C VAL A 174 8.78 -31.82 11.61
N PHE A 175 9.93 -31.14 11.63
CA PHE A 175 11.22 -31.76 11.33
C PHE A 175 11.36 -33.04 12.19
N GLY A 176 11.27 -34.22 11.56
CA GLY A 176 11.23 -35.52 12.27
C GLY A 176 9.95 -36.34 12.04
N ALA A 177 8.97 -35.85 11.27
CA ALA A 177 7.98 -36.74 10.67
C ALA A 177 8.72 -37.80 9.84
N VAL A 178 8.41 -39.07 10.11
CA VAL A 178 8.97 -40.20 9.38
C VAL A 178 8.67 -39.99 7.90
N LYS A 179 9.70 -39.97 7.06
CA LYS A 179 9.50 -40.04 5.61
C LYS A 179 8.79 -41.36 5.37
N ILE A 180 7.55 -41.32 4.90
CA ILE A 180 6.76 -42.52 4.65
C ILE A 180 7.49 -43.41 3.63
N GLU A 181 8.27 -42.80 2.72
CA GLU A 181 9.15 -43.50 1.80
C GLU A 181 10.26 -44.31 2.50
N ASP A 182 10.77 -43.81 3.63
CA ASP A 182 11.81 -44.48 4.43
C ASP A 182 11.19 -45.48 5.45
N ASP A 183 9.88 -45.41 5.70
CA ASP A 183 9.11 -46.31 6.57
C ASP A 183 8.09 -47.13 5.78
N MET A 184 8.51 -47.62 4.62
CA MET A 184 7.89 -48.78 3.98
C MET A 184 8.46 -50.05 4.61
N SER A 185 8.31 -50.24 5.93
CA SER A 185 8.58 -51.55 6.50
C SER A 185 7.60 -52.56 5.89
N PRO A 186 8.07 -53.68 5.30
CA PRO A 186 7.17 -54.65 4.72
C PRO A 186 6.42 -55.31 5.89
N LEU A 187 5.11 -55.08 5.96
CA LEU A 187 4.11 -55.86 6.71
C LEU A 187 4.68 -56.68 7.88
N ARG A 188 4.55 -56.17 9.10
CA ARG A 188 4.59 -57.01 10.31
C ARG A 188 3.18 -57.34 10.77
#